data_AF-A0A928YLG2-F1
#
_entry.id   AF-A0A928YLG2-F1
#
_cell.length_a   1.000
_cell.length_b   1.000
_cell.length_c   1.000
_cell.angle_alpha   90.00
_cell.angle_beta   90.00
_cell.angle_gamma   90.00
#
_symmetry.space_group_name_H-M   'P 1'
#
loop_
_entity.id
_entity.type
_entity.pdbx_description
1 polymer ?
#
loop_
_entity_poly.entity_id
_entity_poly.type
_entity_poly.pdbx_seq_one_letter_code
_entity_poly.pdbx_strand_id
1 'polypeptide(L)'
;AKIGLPEACVQMVPTSDRKAVGHLLQGLNGQIDVIVPRGGRGLVERVQQDARVPVFSHLEGICHVYVHEQADVKMAHDIVINAKMRRTGICGAAENLLIDKKWGTDNIAALLAALADAGCEVRGDDAACAANTKVIAAIEADWATEYLDAILSVRVIDTIDDAIAHIAHYGSAHTEAIITNDDAAATDFLNRVDSAIVMHNCSTQFADGGEFGMGAEIGIATGRFHARGPVGLEQLTSFKYVVKGNGQTRPK
;
A
#
# COMPACT_ATOMS: atom_id res chain seq x y z
N ALA A 1 35.68 17.49 -0.97
CA ALA A 1 36.10 16.07 -0.79
C ALA A 1 36.73 15.87 0.60
N LYS A 2 35.96 15.45 1.62
CA LYS A 2 36.53 15.04 2.93
C LYS A 2 36.86 13.54 3.00
N ILE A 3 36.34 12.74 2.06
CA ILE A 3 36.42 11.27 2.07
C ILE A 3 36.81 10.66 0.70
N GLY A 4 37.33 11.45 -0.24
CA GLY A 4 37.88 10.93 -1.51
C GLY A 4 36.89 10.51 -2.61
N LEU A 5 35.59 10.73 -2.46
CA LEU A 5 34.59 10.47 -3.51
C LEU A 5 34.53 11.60 -4.56
N PRO A 6 34.22 11.29 -5.83
CA PRO A 6 33.96 12.28 -6.87
C PRO A 6 32.82 13.25 -6.49
N GLU A 7 32.98 14.54 -6.82
CA GLU A 7 31.94 15.55 -6.56
C GLU A 7 30.64 15.24 -7.33
N ALA A 8 30.75 14.65 -8.52
CA ALA A 8 29.62 14.29 -9.38
C ALA A 8 28.80 13.08 -8.90
N CYS A 9 29.14 12.45 -7.76
CA CYS A 9 28.36 11.33 -7.20
C CYS A 9 26.94 11.73 -6.79
N VAL A 10 26.73 13.00 -6.43
CA VAL A 10 25.41 13.56 -6.14
C VAL A 10 25.29 14.85 -6.91
N GLN A 11 24.31 14.93 -7.80
CA GLN A 11 24.09 16.09 -8.64
C GLN A 11 22.67 16.60 -8.43
N MET A 12 22.55 17.93 -8.39
CA MET A 12 21.26 18.61 -8.42
C MET A 12 20.99 19.05 -9.87
N VAL A 13 19.79 18.81 -10.37
CA VAL A 13 19.38 19.33 -11.67
C VAL A 13 19.36 20.87 -11.56
N PRO A 14 20.19 21.61 -12.31
CA PRO A 14 20.41 23.04 -12.10
C PRO A 14 19.31 23.93 -12.68
N THR A 15 18.09 23.40 -12.82
CA THR A 15 16.94 24.09 -13.40
C THR A 15 15.63 23.56 -12.81
N SER A 16 14.63 24.42 -12.75
CA SER A 16 13.26 24.09 -12.38
C SER A 16 12.35 23.85 -13.61
N ASP A 17 12.88 23.91 -14.83
CA ASP A 17 12.10 23.67 -16.05
C ASP A 17 11.58 22.21 -16.10
N ARG A 18 10.26 22.05 -16.26
CA ARG A 18 9.58 20.75 -16.39
C ARG A 18 10.03 19.94 -17.60
N LYS A 19 10.71 20.54 -18.58
CA LYS A 19 11.36 19.81 -19.69
C LYS A 19 12.51 18.92 -19.21
N ALA A 20 13.21 19.31 -18.14
CA ALA A 20 14.28 18.50 -17.56
C ALA A 20 13.75 17.14 -17.09
N VAL A 21 12.54 17.10 -16.52
CA VAL A 21 11.86 15.85 -16.15
C VAL A 21 11.71 14.94 -17.37
N GLY A 22 11.30 15.46 -18.52
CA GLY A 22 11.16 14.65 -19.74
C GLY A 22 12.47 14.01 -20.17
N HIS A 23 13.59 14.73 -20.07
CA HIS A 23 14.91 14.18 -20.37
C HIS A 23 15.35 13.08 -19.38
N LEU A 24 15.06 13.25 -18.09
CA LEU A 24 15.31 12.23 -17.08
C LEU A 24 14.47 10.97 -17.34
N LEU A 25 13.17 11.12 -17.63
CA LEU A 25 12.26 10.01 -17.91
C LEU A 25 12.65 9.22 -19.16
N GLN A 26 13.28 9.87 -20.14
CA GLN A 26 13.88 9.22 -21.32
C GLN A 26 15.20 8.50 -21.01
N GLY A 27 15.73 8.64 -19.79
CA GLY A 27 16.92 7.95 -19.31
C GLY A 27 18.24 8.61 -19.68
N LEU A 28 18.23 9.85 -20.18
CA LEU A 28 19.43 10.58 -20.59
C LEU A 28 20.40 9.72 -21.43
N ASN A 29 19.87 9.03 -22.45
CA ASN A 29 20.64 8.11 -23.31
C ASN A 29 21.28 6.93 -22.54
N GLY A 30 20.57 6.35 -21.57
CA GLY A 30 21.02 5.20 -20.80
C GLY A 30 21.96 5.52 -19.64
N GLN A 31 21.96 6.77 -19.16
CA GLN A 31 22.73 7.20 -17.99
C GLN A 31 21.96 7.06 -16.68
N ILE A 32 20.66 6.76 -16.75
CA ILE A 32 19.79 6.57 -15.58
C ILE A 32 19.26 5.14 -15.61
N ASP A 33 19.60 4.36 -14.59
CA ASP A 33 19.16 2.98 -14.44
C ASP A 33 17.76 2.87 -13.81
N VAL A 34 17.42 3.79 -12.89
CA VAL A 34 16.14 3.79 -12.18
C VAL A 34 15.70 5.20 -11.79
N ILE A 35 14.39 5.43 -11.74
CA ILE A 35 13.78 6.67 -11.26
C ILE A 35 12.83 6.37 -10.11
N VAL A 36 12.88 7.21 -9.07
CA VAL A 36 11.99 7.14 -7.91
C VAL A 36 11.23 8.45 -7.79
N PRO A 37 10.03 8.58 -8.38
CA PRO A 37 9.22 9.79 -8.24
C PRO A 37 8.67 9.88 -6.82
N ARG A 38 8.77 11.08 -6.23
CA ARG A 38 8.10 11.44 -4.98
C ARG A 38 7.33 12.73 -5.19
N GLY A 39 6.02 12.70 -4.95
CA GLY A 39 5.14 13.85 -5.13
C GLY A 39 3.69 13.42 -5.28
N GLY A 40 2.82 14.38 -5.60
CA GLY A 40 1.39 14.10 -5.77
C GLY A 40 1.07 13.29 -7.03
N ARG A 41 -0.17 12.79 -7.09
CA ARG A 41 -0.71 11.92 -8.14
C ARG A 41 -0.34 12.35 -9.55
N GLY A 42 -0.55 13.62 -9.91
CA GLY A 42 -0.26 14.11 -11.27
C GLY A 42 1.22 14.03 -11.71
N LEU A 43 2.18 14.07 -10.77
CA LEU A 43 3.59 13.81 -11.10
C LEU A 43 3.80 12.33 -11.37
N VAL A 44 3.26 11.45 -10.51
CA VAL A 44 3.43 10.00 -10.61
C VAL A 44 2.76 9.48 -11.89
N GLU A 45 1.54 9.93 -12.21
CA GLU A 45 0.85 9.61 -13.47
C GLU A 45 1.71 9.95 -14.68
N ARG A 46 2.29 11.16 -14.72
CA ARG A 46 3.18 11.58 -15.80
C ARG A 46 4.41 10.69 -15.89
N VAL A 47 5.04 10.36 -14.76
CA VAL A 47 6.20 9.47 -14.73
C VAL A 47 5.83 8.09 -15.27
N GLN A 48 4.71 7.51 -14.85
CA GLN A 48 4.28 6.19 -15.32
C GLN A 48 3.96 6.16 -16.83
N GLN A 49 3.42 7.24 -17.38
CA GLN A 49 3.10 7.34 -18.82
C GLN A 49 4.36 7.55 -19.69
N ASP A 50 5.25 8.45 -19.26
CA ASP A 50 6.35 8.94 -20.09
C ASP A 50 7.65 8.17 -19.89
N ALA A 51 7.85 7.51 -18.74
CA ALA A 51 9.12 6.86 -18.42
C ALA A 51 9.46 5.75 -19.43
N ARG A 52 10.74 5.75 -19.82
CA ARG A 52 11.39 4.65 -20.55
C ARG A 52 12.42 3.92 -19.69
N VAL A 53 12.75 4.52 -18.55
CA VAL A 53 13.59 3.94 -17.49
C VAL A 53 12.70 3.17 -16.51
N PRO A 54 13.17 2.07 -15.89
CA PRO A 54 12.51 1.46 -14.75
C PRO A 54 12.14 2.47 -13.66
N VAL A 55 10.94 2.34 -13.10
CA VAL A 55 10.41 3.24 -12.07
C VAL A 55 9.99 2.46 -10.84
N PHE A 56 10.45 2.87 -9.67
CA PHE A 56 9.86 2.44 -8.40
C PHE A 56 8.85 3.47 -7.94
N SER A 57 7.57 3.12 -7.97
CA SER A 57 6.47 4.01 -7.57
C SER A 57 5.25 3.22 -7.10
N HIS A 58 4.36 3.92 -6.42
CA HIS A 58 2.96 3.57 -6.25
C HIS A 58 2.14 4.77 -6.70
N LEU A 59 0.97 4.54 -7.32
CA LEU A 59 0.12 5.62 -7.79
C LEU A 59 -0.76 6.16 -6.66
N GLU A 60 -1.39 5.24 -5.92
CA GLU A 60 -2.35 5.50 -4.85
C GLU A 60 -2.14 4.46 -3.73
N GLY A 61 -2.70 4.76 -2.56
CA GLY A 61 -2.70 3.95 -1.35
C GLY A 61 -4.10 3.54 -0.90
N ILE A 62 -4.94 3.04 -1.82
CA ILE A 62 -6.26 2.48 -1.46
C ILE A 62 -6.03 1.15 -0.74
N CYS A 63 -6.01 1.20 0.59
CA CYS A 63 -5.73 0.08 1.49
C CYS A 63 -7.00 -0.41 2.20
N HIS A 64 -7.09 -1.72 2.43
CA HIS A 64 -8.24 -2.36 3.09
C HIS A 64 -7.85 -3.01 4.42
N VAL A 65 -8.80 -2.98 5.36
CA VAL A 65 -8.80 -3.85 6.53
C VAL A 65 -10.05 -4.73 6.45
N TYR A 66 -9.88 -6.05 6.50
CA TYR A 66 -10.96 -7.03 6.55
C TYR A 66 -11.11 -7.61 7.95
N VAL A 67 -12.28 -7.42 8.55
CA VAL A 67 -12.68 -8.01 9.83
C VAL A 67 -13.46 -9.29 9.55
N HIS A 68 -12.82 -10.44 9.77
CA HIS A 68 -13.41 -11.76 9.55
C HIS A 68 -14.41 -12.16 10.65
N GLU A 69 -15.30 -13.13 10.38
CA GLU A 69 -16.30 -13.59 11.36
C GLU A 69 -15.71 -14.05 12.69
N GLN A 70 -14.47 -14.57 12.68
CA GLN A 70 -13.73 -15.05 13.86
C GLN A 70 -12.76 -14.00 14.45
N ALA A 71 -12.89 -12.72 14.11
CA ALA A 71 -12.04 -11.67 14.66
C ALA A 71 -12.32 -11.40 16.15
N ASP A 72 -11.27 -11.30 16.97
CA ASP A 72 -11.42 -10.80 18.34
C ASP A 72 -11.91 -9.35 18.32
N VAL A 73 -12.93 -9.06 19.13
CA VAL A 73 -13.63 -7.78 19.11
C VAL A 73 -12.71 -6.63 19.49
N LYS A 74 -11.95 -6.79 20.57
CA LYS A 74 -11.06 -5.73 21.04
C LYS A 74 -9.94 -5.46 20.04
N MET A 75 -9.33 -6.52 19.52
CA MET A 75 -8.27 -6.42 18.52
C MET A 75 -8.77 -5.74 17.23
N ALA A 76 -9.96 -6.08 16.75
CA ALA A 76 -10.56 -5.44 15.58
C ALA A 76 -10.73 -3.93 15.78
N HIS A 77 -11.27 -3.50 16.92
CA HIS A 77 -11.39 -2.08 17.26
C HIS A 77 -10.03 -1.37 17.27
N ASP A 78 -9.07 -1.90 18.03
CA ASP A 78 -7.76 -1.28 18.19
C ASP A 78 -7.03 -1.13 16.84
N ILE A 79 -7.05 -2.19 16.02
CA ILE A 79 -6.37 -2.20 14.72
C ILE A 79 -7.06 -1.30 13.71
N VAL A 80 -8.39 -1.38 13.55
CA VAL A 80 -9.13 -0.58 12.56
C VAL A 80 -8.99 0.91 12.85
N ILE A 81 -9.14 1.31 14.12
CA ILE A 81 -8.97 2.71 14.52
C ILE A 81 -7.53 3.15 14.28
N ASN A 82 -6.53 2.32 14.61
CA ASN A 82 -5.13 2.66 14.36
C ASN A 82 -4.85 2.81 12.85
N ALA A 83 -5.31 1.86 12.04
CA ALA A 83 -5.09 1.81 10.60
C ALA A 83 -5.64 3.05 9.88
N LYS A 84 -6.77 3.61 10.33
CA LYS A 84 -7.33 4.86 9.79
C LYS A 84 -6.80 6.11 10.49
N MET A 85 -6.90 6.18 11.82
CA MET A 85 -6.86 7.43 12.57
C MET A 85 -5.49 7.80 13.15
N ARG A 86 -4.50 6.90 13.18
CA ARG A 86 -3.16 7.25 13.67
C ARG A 86 -2.50 8.35 12.83
N ARG A 87 -2.56 8.22 11.50
CA ARG A 87 -2.07 9.22 10.55
C ARG A 87 -2.84 9.07 9.25
N THR A 88 -3.75 10.00 9.00
CA THR A 88 -4.69 9.92 7.85
C THR A 88 -4.05 10.30 6.52
N GLY A 89 -3.09 11.23 6.53
CA GLY A 89 -2.45 11.75 5.30
C GLY A 89 -1.28 10.93 4.76
N ILE A 90 -1.30 9.60 4.89
CA ILE A 90 -0.27 8.69 4.32
C ILE A 90 -0.92 7.59 3.50
N CYS A 91 -0.20 7.09 2.49
CA CYS A 91 -0.68 6.03 1.58
C CYS A 91 -0.87 4.66 2.24
N GLY A 92 -0.38 4.45 3.47
CA GLY A 92 -0.61 3.24 4.25
C GLY A 92 -1.84 3.31 5.17
N ALA A 93 -2.56 4.44 5.19
CA ALA A 93 -3.80 4.55 5.95
C ALA A 93 -4.90 3.69 5.31
N ALA A 94 -5.73 3.05 6.12
CA ALA A 94 -6.90 2.33 5.60
C ALA A 94 -7.85 3.33 4.93
N GLU A 95 -8.37 2.98 3.75
CA GLU A 95 -9.39 3.77 3.03
C GLU A 95 -10.72 3.00 2.90
N ASN A 96 -10.64 1.67 2.99
CA ASN A 96 -11.79 0.78 3.01
C ASN A 96 -11.72 -0.16 4.22
N LEU A 97 -12.87 -0.40 4.85
CA LEU A 97 -13.09 -1.39 5.89
C LEU A 97 -14.14 -2.38 5.42
N LEU A 98 -13.76 -3.64 5.35
CA LEU A 98 -14.63 -4.75 4.98
C LEU A 98 -14.95 -5.54 6.24
N ILE A 99 -16.22 -5.81 6.50
CA ILE A 99 -16.64 -6.51 7.72
C ILE A 99 -17.50 -7.70 7.34
N ASP A 100 -17.13 -8.90 7.78
CA ASP A 100 -17.96 -10.08 7.61
C ASP A 100 -19.27 -9.91 8.39
N LYS A 101 -20.42 -10.08 7.73
CA LYS A 101 -21.74 -9.95 8.35
C LYS A 101 -21.91 -10.86 9.57
N LYS A 102 -21.23 -12.00 9.60
CA LYS A 102 -21.33 -12.99 10.67
C LYS A 102 -20.50 -12.62 11.90
N TRP A 103 -19.65 -11.60 11.81
CA TRP A 103 -18.93 -11.04 12.97
C TRP A 103 -19.88 -10.46 14.03
N GLY A 104 -21.14 -10.17 13.65
CA GLY A 104 -22.23 -9.87 14.56
C GLY A 104 -22.66 -8.41 14.53
N THR A 105 -23.98 -8.18 14.43
CA THR A 105 -24.56 -6.84 14.28
C THR A 105 -24.18 -5.87 15.39
N ASP A 106 -24.13 -6.33 16.65
CA ASP A 106 -23.75 -5.50 17.80
C ASP A 106 -22.28 -5.08 17.74
N ASN A 107 -21.40 -5.99 17.29
CA ASN A 107 -19.98 -5.70 17.10
C ASN A 107 -19.75 -4.70 15.97
N ILE A 108 -20.46 -4.87 14.84
CA ILE A 108 -20.44 -3.93 13.71
C ILE A 108 -20.88 -2.54 14.19
N ALA A 109 -22.04 -2.44 14.84
CA ALA A 109 -22.57 -1.16 15.32
C ALA A 109 -21.60 -0.48 16.31
N ALA A 110 -20.99 -1.24 17.22
CA ALA A 110 -20.02 -0.73 18.18
C ALA A 110 -18.74 -0.21 17.50
N LEU A 111 -18.22 -0.92 16.50
CA LEU A 111 -17.03 -0.50 15.74
C LEU A 111 -17.28 0.80 14.97
N LEU A 112 -18.43 0.91 14.30
CA LEU A 112 -18.81 2.12 13.57
C LEU A 112 -19.03 3.32 14.50
N ALA A 113 -19.60 3.08 15.69
CA ALA A 113 -19.71 4.11 16.71
C ALA A 113 -18.34 4.58 17.20
N ALA A 114 -17.41 3.66 17.46
CA ALA A 114 -16.06 4.00 17.89
C ALA A 114 -15.28 4.80 16.83
N LEU A 115 -15.44 4.48 15.54
CA LEU A 115 -14.87 5.26 14.45
C LEU A 115 -15.44 6.68 14.40
N ALA A 116 -16.76 6.82 14.48
CA ALA A 116 -17.41 8.13 14.48
C ALA A 116 -17.02 8.97 15.70
N ASP A 117 -16.91 8.36 16.89
CA ASP A 117 -16.52 9.04 18.12
C ASP A 117 -15.03 9.41 18.12
N ALA A 118 -14.19 8.69 17.36
CA ALA A 118 -12.80 9.08 17.07
C ALA A 118 -12.68 10.22 16.03
N GLY A 119 -13.81 10.72 15.49
CA GLY A 119 -13.85 11.80 14.52
C GLY A 119 -13.67 11.37 13.06
N CYS A 120 -13.88 10.08 12.75
CA CYS A 120 -13.87 9.57 11.38
C CYS A 120 -15.25 9.77 10.73
N GLU A 121 -15.29 10.37 9.53
CA GLU A 121 -16.45 10.31 8.65
C GLU A 121 -16.55 8.89 8.06
N VAL A 122 -17.64 8.19 8.39
CA VAL A 122 -17.86 6.83 7.90
C VAL A 122 -18.85 6.85 6.75
N ARG A 123 -18.44 6.36 5.59
CA ARG A 123 -19.31 6.17 4.42
C ARG A 123 -19.54 4.68 4.24
N GLY A 124 -20.77 4.20 4.23
CA GLY A 124 -21.03 2.77 4.21
C GLY A 124 -22.17 2.34 3.31
N ASP A 125 -22.21 1.05 3.03
CA ASP A 125 -23.35 0.42 2.35
C ASP A 125 -24.63 0.43 3.21
N ASP A 126 -25.73 -0.09 2.66
CA ASP A 126 -27.02 -0.11 3.34
C ASP A 126 -26.97 -0.84 4.69
N ALA A 127 -26.15 -1.87 4.81
CA ALA A 127 -26.00 -2.64 6.04
C ALA A 127 -25.23 -1.85 7.11
N ALA A 128 -24.14 -1.16 6.74
CA ALA A 128 -23.43 -0.27 7.64
C ALA A 128 -24.30 0.93 8.07
N CYS A 129 -25.09 1.50 7.16
CA CYS A 129 -26.05 2.56 7.45
C CYS A 129 -27.14 2.11 8.44
N ALA A 130 -27.63 0.87 8.28
CA ALA A 130 -28.59 0.29 9.22
C ALA A 130 -27.99 0.04 10.61
N ALA A 131 -26.69 -0.25 10.70
CA ALA A 131 -26.00 -0.51 11.96
C ALA A 131 -25.71 0.77 12.77
N ASN A 132 -25.54 1.93 12.12
CA ASN A 132 -25.28 3.19 12.82
C ASN A 132 -25.79 4.42 12.04
N THR A 133 -26.65 5.22 12.68
CA THR A 133 -27.27 6.42 12.08
C THR A 133 -26.31 7.56 11.72
N LYS A 134 -25.06 7.53 12.22
CA LYS A 134 -24.01 8.50 11.86
C LYS A 134 -23.31 8.15 10.53
N VAL A 135 -23.54 6.95 9.97
CA VAL A 135 -22.93 6.51 8.72
C VAL A 135 -23.64 7.18 7.54
N ILE A 136 -22.84 7.71 6.61
CA ILE A 136 -23.30 8.32 5.36
C ILE A 136 -23.38 7.22 4.30
N ALA A 137 -24.42 7.21 3.46
CA ALA A 137 -24.50 6.25 2.37
C ALA A 137 -23.33 6.43 1.39
N ALA A 138 -22.56 5.37 1.18
CA ALA A 138 -21.47 5.34 0.22
C ALA A 138 -22.00 5.32 -1.22
N ILE A 139 -21.27 5.95 -2.13
CA ILE A 139 -21.46 5.85 -3.57
C ILE A 139 -20.37 4.97 -4.18
N GLU A 140 -20.55 4.53 -5.44
CA GLU A 140 -19.59 3.65 -6.11
C GLU A 140 -18.16 4.21 -6.15
N ALA A 141 -18.01 5.53 -6.27
CA ALA A 141 -16.70 6.17 -6.30
C ALA A 141 -15.94 6.07 -4.97
N ASP A 142 -16.64 5.94 -3.84
CA ASP A 142 -16.02 5.90 -2.50
C ASP A 142 -15.14 4.66 -2.31
N TRP A 143 -15.44 3.55 -2.98
CA TRP A 143 -14.65 2.31 -2.88
C TRP A 143 -13.27 2.44 -3.55
N ALA A 144 -13.19 3.27 -4.59
CA ALA A 144 -11.98 3.51 -5.38
C ALA A 144 -11.26 4.83 -5.00
N THR A 145 -11.63 5.48 -3.89
CA THR A 145 -11.08 6.78 -3.50
C THR A 145 -10.02 6.62 -2.41
N GLU A 146 -8.84 7.18 -2.65
CA GLU A 146 -7.86 7.46 -1.60
C GLU A 146 -8.17 8.85 -1.00
N TYR A 147 -8.65 8.88 0.24
CA TYR A 147 -9.11 10.12 0.87
C TYR A 147 -7.96 10.94 1.44
N LEU A 148 -6.93 10.28 2.01
CA LEU A 148 -5.85 10.90 2.78
C LEU A 148 -6.35 11.81 3.92
N ASP A 149 -7.53 11.50 4.46
CA ASP A 149 -8.21 12.25 5.51
C ASP A 149 -8.92 11.30 6.49
N ALA A 150 -9.56 11.83 7.52
CA ALA A 150 -10.38 11.10 8.48
C ALA A 150 -11.73 10.66 7.86
N ILE A 151 -11.66 9.98 6.71
CA ILE A 151 -12.80 9.43 5.98
C ILE A 151 -12.51 7.94 5.72
N LEU A 152 -13.50 7.07 5.93
CA LEU A 152 -13.38 5.62 5.73
C LEU A 152 -14.64 5.07 5.06
N SER A 153 -14.46 4.35 3.96
CA SER A 153 -15.51 3.57 3.30
C SER A 153 -15.70 2.24 4.04
N VAL A 154 -16.94 1.79 4.26
CA VAL A 154 -17.29 0.58 5.02
C VAL A 154 -18.27 -0.29 4.25
N ARG A 155 -17.90 -1.54 3.98
CA ARG A 155 -18.80 -2.52 3.38
C ARG A 155 -18.98 -3.73 4.30
N VAL A 156 -20.23 -4.15 4.49
CA VAL A 156 -20.55 -5.42 5.14
C VAL A 156 -20.66 -6.49 4.05
N ILE A 157 -19.91 -7.57 4.19
CA ILE A 157 -19.75 -8.61 3.17
C ILE A 157 -20.05 -10.00 3.73
N ASP A 158 -20.29 -10.96 2.85
CA ASP A 158 -20.78 -12.28 3.24
C ASP A 158 -19.68 -13.29 3.56
N THR A 159 -18.54 -13.16 2.88
CA THR A 159 -17.45 -14.15 2.92
C THR A 159 -16.07 -13.51 2.70
N ILE A 160 -15.02 -14.27 3.05
CA ILE A 160 -13.64 -13.94 2.69
C ILE A 160 -13.43 -13.83 1.16
N ASP A 161 -14.16 -14.60 0.36
CA ASP A 161 -14.09 -14.53 -1.10
C ASP A 161 -14.56 -13.17 -1.62
N ASP A 162 -15.64 -12.63 -1.04
CA ASP A 162 -16.12 -11.28 -1.36
C ASP A 162 -15.11 -10.21 -0.94
N ALA A 163 -14.44 -10.41 0.20
CA ALA A 163 -13.38 -9.51 0.67
C ALA A 163 -12.23 -9.44 -0.34
N ILE A 164 -11.73 -10.60 -0.73
CA ILE A 164 -10.62 -10.73 -1.69
C ILE A 164 -11.04 -10.18 -3.06
N ALA A 165 -12.26 -10.43 -3.51
CA ALA A 165 -12.78 -9.91 -4.77
C ALA A 165 -12.90 -8.37 -4.75
N HIS A 166 -13.38 -7.81 -3.64
CA HIS A 166 -13.45 -6.36 -3.46
C HIS A 166 -12.07 -5.71 -3.48
N ILE A 167 -11.11 -6.27 -2.74
CA ILE A 167 -9.71 -5.80 -2.72
C ILE A 167 -9.10 -5.90 -4.12
N ALA A 168 -9.32 -7.00 -4.84
CA ALA A 168 -8.80 -7.15 -6.19
C ALA A 168 -9.42 -6.16 -7.20
N HIS A 169 -10.65 -5.70 -6.95
CA HIS A 169 -11.35 -4.77 -7.82
C HIS A 169 -10.99 -3.31 -7.55
N TYR A 170 -10.94 -2.90 -6.28
CA TYR A 170 -10.79 -1.49 -5.89
C TYR A 170 -9.42 -1.16 -5.28
N GLY A 171 -8.67 -2.16 -4.84
CA GLY A 171 -7.37 -1.96 -4.19
C GLY A 171 -6.29 -1.44 -5.13
N SER A 172 -5.38 -0.68 -4.55
CA SER A 172 -4.20 -0.12 -5.23
C SER A 172 -3.00 -1.10 -5.27
N ALA A 173 -3.19 -2.32 -4.76
CA ALA A 173 -2.16 -3.31 -4.50
C ALA A 173 -1.04 -2.82 -3.55
N HIS A 174 -1.37 -1.89 -2.63
CA HIS A 174 -0.42 -1.32 -1.66
C HIS A 174 -0.33 -2.17 -0.39
N THR A 175 -1.31 -2.05 0.52
CA THR A 175 -1.32 -2.75 1.80
C THR A 175 -2.72 -3.20 2.17
N GLU A 176 -2.87 -4.46 2.50
CA GLU A 176 -4.17 -5.03 2.91
C GLU A 176 -3.99 -5.85 4.19
N ALA A 177 -4.97 -5.83 5.07
CA ALA A 177 -4.92 -6.56 6.32
C ALA A 177 -6.18 -7.41 6.54
N ILE A 178 -6.01 -8.60 7.11
CA ILE A 178 -7.08 -9.40 7.69
C ILE A 178 -6.95 -9.43 9.22
N ILE A 179 -8.07 -9.33 9.92
CA ILE A 179 -8.18 -9.54 11.36
C ILE A 179 -9.00 -10.79 11.60
N THR A 180 -8.40 -11.82 12.21
CA THR A 180 -9.04 -13.11 12.47
C THR A 180 -8.23 -13.94 13.48
N ASN A 181 -8.91 -14.75 14.29
CA ASN A 181 -8.29 -15.85 15.07
C ASN A 181 -8.36 -17.20 14.35
N ASP A 182 -8.92 -17.24 13.13
CA ASP A 182 -8.92 -18.42 12.27
C ASP A 182 -7.65 -18.44 11.40
N ASP A 183 -6.72 -19.33 11.75
CA ASP A 183 -5.45 -19.50 11.05
C ASP A 183 -5.63 -19.93 9.58
N ALA A 184 -6.67 -20.70 9.26
CA ALA A 184 -6.95 -21.13 7.89
C ALA A 184 -7.42 -19.94 7.04
N ALA A 185 -8.31 -19.11 7.57
CA ALA A 185 -8.76 -17.88 6.92
C ALA A 185 -7.61 -16.87 6.74
N ALA A 186 -6.76 -16.71 7.76
CA ALA A 186 -5.57 -15.86 7.67
C ALA A 186 -4.63 -16.33 6.55
N THR A 187 -4.33 -17.64 6.53
CA THR A 187 -3.46 -18.24 5.51
C THR A 187 -4.05 -18.09 4.11
N ASP A 188 -5.35 -18.28 3.94
CA ASP A 188 -6.03 -18.13 2.66
C ASP A 188 -5.95 -16.68 2.14
N PHE A 189 -6.24 -15.70 3.00
CA PHE A 189 -6.14 -14.27 2.67
C PHE A 189 -4.72 -13.88 2.26
N LEU A 190 -3.71 -14.25 3.07
CA LEU A 190 -2.31 -13.94 2.81
C LEU A 190 -1.80 -14.52 1.49
N ASN A 191 -2.33 -15.67 1.07
CA ASN A 191 -1.93 -16.32 -0.19
C ASN A 191 -2.65 -15.76 -1.42
N ARG A 192 -3.88 -15.25 -1.25
CA ARG A 192 -4.75 -14.88 -2.38
C ARG A 192 -4.79 -13.37 -2.66
N VAL A 193 -4.55 -12.54 -1.66
CA VAL A 193 -4.48 -11.09 -1.83
C VAL A 193 -3.15 -10.72 -2.46
N ASP A 194 -3.20 -10.06 -3.62
CA ASP A 194 -2.02 -9.74 -4.42
C ASP A 194 -1.61 -8.28 -4.29
N SER A 195 -1.31 -7.88 -3.06
CA SER A 195 -0.79 -6.55 -2.73
C SER A 195 0.70 -6.62 -2.40
N ALA A 196 1.37 -5.47 -2.40
CA ALA A 196 2.78 -5.39 -2.05
C ALA A 196 3.05 -5.84 -0.61
N ILE A 197 2.08 -5.60 0.27
CA ILE A 197 2.13 -5.96 1.68
C ILE A 197 0.77 -6.53 2.06
N VAL A 198 0.76 -7.73 2.65
CA VAL A 198 -0.45 -8.36 3.18
C VAL A 198 -0.20 -8.73 4.63
N MET A 199 -1.13 -8.36 5.51
CA MET A 199 -0.95 -8.43 6.95
C MET A 199 -2.04 -9.27 7.62
N HIS A 200 -1.69 -9.91 8.73
CA HIS A 200 -2.61 -10.62 9.60
C HIS A 200 -2.54 -10.03 11.01
N ASN A 201 -3.68 -9.63 11.57
CA ASN A 201 -3.82 -9.08 12.92
C ASN A 201 -2.87 -7.90 13.19
N CYS A 202 -2.68 -7.04 12.18
CA CYS A 202 -1.78 -5.90 12.24
C CYS A 202 -2.36 -4.70 11.48
N SER A 203 -2.00 -3.49 11.94
CA SER A 203 -2.40 -2.23 11.30
C SER A 203 -1.68 -2.05 9.97
N THR A 204 -2.39 -1.60 8.93
CA THR A 204 -1.79 -1.29 7.62
C THR A 204 -0.70 -0.21 7.71
N GLN A 205 -0.74 0.64 8.74
CA GLN A 205 0.27 1.68 8.94
C GLN A 205 1.64 1.17 9.40
N PHE A 206 1.82 -0.13 9.63
CA PHE A 206 3.14 -0.75 9.74
C PHE A 206 3.84 -0.93 8.38
N ALA A 207 3.17 -0.63 7.26
CA ALA A 207 3.75 -0.62 5.93
C ALA A 207 4.77 0.54 5.77
N ASP A 208 5.95 0.36 6.36
CA ASP A 208 7.03 1.33 6.41
C ASP A 208 8.37 0.60 6.54
N GLY A 209 9.39 1.00 5.77
CA GLY A 209 10.70 0.36 5.80
C GLY A 209 11.41 0.42 7.15
N GLY A 210 11.18 1.46 7.96
CA GLY A 210 11.69 1.55 9.32
C GLY A 210 11.07 0.48 10.23
N GLU A 211 9.74 0.35 10.20
CA GLU A 211 9.00 -0.69 10.94
C GLU A 211 9.37 -2.11 10.48
N PHE A 212 9.71 -2.28 9.19
CA PHE A 212 10.17 -3.56 8.63
C PHE A 212 11.65 -3.85 8.91
N GLY A 213 12.34 -2.99 9.68
CA GLY A 213 13.72 -3.20 10.10
C GLY A 213 14.77 -2.87 9.02
N MET A 214 14.38 -2.16 7.97
CA MET A 214 15.29 -1.73 6.89
C MET A 214 16.07 -0.46 7.28
N GLY A 215 15.71 0.18 8.39
CA GLY A 215 16.29 1.41 8.91
C GLY A 215 15.85 2.67 8.16
N ALA A 216 15.81 2.63 6.83
CA ALA A 216 15.27 3.69 6.00
C ALA A 216 14.68 3.14 4.70
N GLU A 217 13.73 3.89 4.13
CA GLU A 217 13.19 3.65 2.80
C GLU A 217 13.25 4.91 1.93
N ILE A 218 13.31 4.72 0.62
CA ILE A 218 13.11 5.80 -0.36
C ILE A 218 11.63 5.95 -0.76
N GLY A 219 10.81 4.92 -0.49
CA GLY A 219 9.38 4.87 -0.72
C GLY A 219 8.87 3.45 -0.90
N ILE A 220 7.61 3.32 -1.27
CA ILE A 220 6.94 2.03 -1.47
C ILE A 220 6.70 1.81 -2.97
N ALA A 221 6.91 0.58 -3.44
CA ALA A 221 6.63 0.19 -4.81
C ALA A 221 5.52 -0.86 -4.85
N THR A 222 4.47 -0.62 -5.66
CA THR A 222 3.40 -1.60 -5.88
C THR A 222 3.58 -2.44 -7.15
N GLY A 223 4.55 -2.08 -7.99
CA GLY A 223 4.94 -2.85 -9.16
C GLY A 223 5.45 -4.26 -8.80
N ARG A 224 5.29 -5.21 -9.73
CA ARG A 224 5.71 -6.61 -9.53
C ARG A 224 7.17 -6.88 -9.87
N PHE A 225 7.84 -5.93 -10.54
CA PHE A 225 9.19 -6.12 -11.06
C PHE A 225 10.24 -5.56 -10.10
N HIS A 226 11.28 -6.35 -9.84
CA HIS A 226 12.43 -6.04 -8.97
C HIS A 226 12.12 -5.80 -7.49
N ALA A 227 11.54 -4.65 -7.13
CA ALA A 227 11.24 -4.27 -5.75
C ALA A 227 9.75 -4.04 -5.58
N ARG A 228 9.16 -4.64 -4.53
CA ARG A 228 7.75 -4.54 -4.18
C ARG A 228 7.63 -4.40 -2.66
N GLY A 229 6.81 -3.46 -2.20
CA GLY A 229 6.77 -3.02 -0.80
C GLY A 229 7.77 -1.89 -0.54
N PRO A 230 8.24 -1.72 0.70
CA PRO A 230 9.25 -0.72 1.05
C PRO A 230 10.55 -0.93 0.28
N VAL A 231 11.09 0.16 -0.27
CA VAL A 231 12.32 0.17 -1.09
C VAL A 231 13.45 0.73 -0.24
N GLY A 232 14.29 -0.15 0.29
CA GLY A 232 15.49 0.20 1.06
C GLY A 232 16.78 0.06 0.25
N LEU A 233 17.91 -0.03 0.95
CA LEU A 233 19.23 -0.10 0.32
C LEU A 233 19.38 -1.28 -0.65
N GLU A 234 18.96 -2.48 -0.23
CA GLU A 234 19.12 -3.70 -1.03
C GLU A 234 18.33 -3.64 -2.34
N GLN A 235 17.15 -3.02 -2.31
CA GLN A 235 16.29 -2.84 -3.48
C GLN A 235 16.88 -1.85 -4.50
N LEU A 236 17.88 -1.04 -4.12
CA LEU A 236 18.62 -0.17 -5.05
C LEU A 236 19.87 -0.86 -5.64
N THR A 237 20.04 -2.17 -5.42
CA THR A 237 21.14 -2.96 -5.98
C THR A 237 20.63 -3.93 -7.05
N SER A 238 21.56 -4.46 -7.84
CA SER A 238 21.31 -5.58 -8.76
C SER A 238 22.39 -6.64 -8.58
N PHE A 239 22.20 -7.81 -9.19
CA PHE A 239 23.14 -8.92 -9.12
C PHE A 239 23.92 -9.08 -10.43
N LYS A 240 25.09 -9.70 -10.33
CA LYS A 240 25.84 -10.18 -11.49
C LYS A 240 26.42 -11.56 -11.22
N TYR A 241 26.56 -12.35 -12.26
CA TYR A 241 27.25 -13.64 -12.18
C TYR A 241 28.75 -13.44 -12.25
N VAL A 242 29.48 -14.08 -11.34
CA VAL A 242 30.95 -14.11 -11.36
C VAL A 242 31.39 -15.57 -11.48
N VAL A 243 31.90 -15.92 -12.65
CA VAL A 243 32.38 -17.27 -12.94
C VAL A 243 33.91 -17.28 -12.93
N LYS A 244 34.50 -18.10 -12.06
CA LYS A 244 35.94 -18.32 -12.02
C LYS A 244 36.26 -19.65 -12.69
N GLY A 245 37.03 -19.60 -13.76
CA GLY A 245 37.48 -20.77 -14.49
C GLY A 245 38.98 -21.01 -14.35
N ASN A 246 39.40 -22.22 -14.72
CA ASN A 246 40.79 -22.66 -14.87
C ASN A 246 41.02 -23.48 -16.16
N GLY A 247 40.16 -23.32 -17.18
CA GLY A 247 40.27 -24.02 -18.46
C GLY A 247 39.02 -24.80 -18.88
N GLN A 248 37.85 -24.51 -18.28
CA GLN A 248 36.59 -25.14 -18.62
C GLN A 248 36.21 -24.82 -20.07
N THR A 249 35.83 -25.85 -20.81
CA THR A 249 35.29 -25.74 -22.17
C THR A 249 33.80 -26.06 -22.18
N ARG A 250 33.05 -25.52 -23.15
CA ARG A 250 31.64 -25.87 -23.41
C ARG A 250 31.57 -26.68 -24.70
N PRO A 251 31.57 -28.03 -24.65
CA PRO A 251 31.44 -28.85 -25.85
C PRO A 251 30.03 -28.76 -26.45
N LYS A 252 29.91 -29.28 -27.66
CA LYS A 252 28.65 -29.31 -28.43
C LYS A 252 27.65 -30.31 -27.85
#